data_AF-A0A3C0NBM1-F1
#
_entry.id   AF-A0A3C0NBM1-F1
#
_cell.length_a   1.000
_cell.length_b   1.000
_cell.length_c   1.000
_cell.angle_alpha   90.00
_cell.angle_beta   90.00
_cell.angle_gamma   90.00
#
_symmetry.space_group_name_H-M   'P 1'
#
loop_
_entity.id
_entity.type
_entity.pdbx_description
1 polymer ?
#
loop_
_entity_poly.entity_id
_entity_poly.type
_entity_poly.pdbx_seq_one_letter_code
_entity_poly.pdbx_strand_id
1 'polypeptide(L)' 'MKCEEEGIELVVKDPFKTSQFCHSCNRWDRRNRKGDKFNCVHCGYLAHADHNAAHNLELLGVAGVYGLRSYLSSFRQSFG' A
#
# COMPACT_ATOMS: atom_id res chain seq x y z
N MET A 1 18.11 15.24 -10.48
CA MET A 1 17.39 14.57 -9.37
C MET A 1 18.13 13.25 -9.16
N LYS A 2 18.49 12.85 -7.93
CA LYS A 2 19.48 11.76 -7.72
C LYS A 2 19.15 10.43 -8.42
N CYS A 3 17.87 10.06 -8.55
CA CYS A 3 17.48 8.86 -9.28
C CYS A 3 17.80 8.95 -10.78
N GLU A 4 17.49 10.09 -11.42
CA GLU A 4 17.72 10.32 -12.86
C GLU A 4 19.21 10.33 -13.19
N GLU A 5 20.04 10.91 -12.31
CA GLU A 5 21.50 10.96 -12.45
C GLU A 5 22.13 9.55 -12.47
N GLU A 6 21.49 8.59 -11.80
CA GLU A 6 21.93 7.19 -11.74
C GLU A 6 21.20 6.30 -12.77
N GLY A 7 20.38 6.87 -13.65
CA GLY A 7 19.58 6.11 -14.63
C GLY A 7 18.45 5.27 -14.01
N ILE A 8 18.05 5.57 -12.78
CA ILE A 8 16.95 4.91 -12.07
C ILE A 8 15.64 5.63 -12.40
N GLU A 9 14.69 4.90 -12.95
CA GLU A 9 13.35 5.41 -13.22
C GLU A 9 12.60 5.68 -11.90
N LEU A 10 12.13 6.92 -11.71
CA LEU A 10 11.29 7.30 -10.58
C LEU A 10 9.82 7.29 -10.98
N VAL A 11 9.07 6.31 -10.46
CA VAL A 11 7.61 6.25 -10.63
C VAL A 11 6.93 6.65 -9.33
N VAL A 12 6.16 7.73 -9.36
CA VAL A 12 5.38 8.20 -8.22
C VAL A 12 3.97 7.59 -8.24
N LYS A 13 3.53 7.09 -7.10
CA LYS A 13 2.18 6.53 -6.88
C LYS A 13 1.42 7.37 -5.87
N ASP A 14 0.09 7.31 -5.92
CA ASP A 14 -0.78 8.03 -4.98
C ASP A 14 -0.53 7.53 -3.53
N PRO A 15 -0.09 8.40 -2.61
CA PRO A 15 0.17 8.03 -1.22
C PRO A 15 -1.11 7.81 -0.40
N PHE A 16 -2.29 8.14 -0.94
CA PHE A 16 -3.53 8.15 -0.18
C PHE A 16 -3.86 6.77 0.38
N LYS A 17 -3.97 6.71 1.72
CA LYS A 17 -4.44 5.56 2.51
C LYS A 17 -3.61 4.27 2.37
N THR A 18 -2.44 4.32 1.72
CA THR A 18 -1.52 3.17 1.62
C THR A 18 -1.11 2.67 2.99
N SER A 19 -0.79 3.56 3.92
CA SER A 19 -0.37 3.21 5.28
C SER A 19 -1.46 2.64 6.20
N GLN A 20 -2.72 2.55 5.77
CA GLN A 20 -3.85 1.99 6.54
C GLN A 20 -4.37 0.66 5.95
N PHE A 21 -3.92 0.29 4.75
CA PHE A 21 -4.23 -0.97 4.11
C PHE A 21 -3.26 -2.04 4.60
N CYS A 22 -3.75 -3.21 4.98
CA CYS A 22 -2.91 -4.32 5.39
C CYS A 22 -2.44 -5.11 4.18
N HIS A 23 -1.14 -5.13 3.89
CA HIS A 23 -0.58 -5.93 2.78
C HIS A 23 -0.85 -7.44 2.96
N SER A 24 -0.90 -7.90 4.22
CA SER A 24 -1.00 -9.34 4.53
C SER A 24 -2.41 -9.90 4.31
N CYS A 25 -3.47 -9.11 4.54
CA CYS A 25 -4.85 -9.60 4.41
C CYS A 25 -5.73 -8.75 3.49
N ASN A 26 -5.16 -7.76 2.82
CA ASN A 26 -5.82 -6.87 1.86
C ASN A 26 -7.05 -6.13 2.38
N ARG A 27 -7.12 -5.87 3.70
CA ARG A 27 -8.20 -5.11 4.32
C ARG A 27 -7.73 -3.74 4.78
N TRP A 28 -8.56 -2.74 4.50
CA TRP A 28 -8.36 -1.38 4.95
C TRP A 28 -9.16 -1.11 6.23
N ASP A 29 -8.50 -0.53 7.24
CA ASP A 29 -9.17 0.03 8.41
C ASP A 29 -8.36 1.22 8.93
N ARG A 30 -9.04 2.33 9.24
CA ARG A 30 -8.40 3.53 9.81
C ARG A 30 -7.66 3.26 11.12
N ARG A 31 -8.10 2.25 11.88
CA ARG A 31 -7.52 1.83 13.17
C ARG A 31 -6.20 1.09 12.99
N ASN A 32 -5.88 0.65 11.78
CA ASN A 32 -4.67 -0.13 11.54
C ASN A 32 -3.39 0.67 11.77
N ARG A 33 -3.41 2.00 11.65
CA ARG A 33 -2.23 2.86 11.85
C ARG A 33 -2.42 3.78 13.05
N LYS A 34 -1.41 3.83 13.91
CA LYS A 34 -1.28 4.83 14.98
C LYS A 34 0.16 5.33 15.04
N GLY A 35 0.40 6.52 14.45
CA GLY A 35 1.75 7.08 14.32
C GLY A 35 2.64 6.23 13.40
N ASP A 36 3.75 5.78 13.95
CA ASP A 36 4.76 4.90 13.33
C ASP A 36 4.41 3.41 13.42
N LYS A 37 3.37 3.04 14.18
CA LYS A 37 2.94 1.65 14.36
C LYS A 37 1.79 1.27 13.45
N PHE A 38 1.84 0.03 12.96
CA PHE A 38 0.78 -0.64 12.25
C PHE A 38 0.35 -1.92 12.98
N ASN A 39 -0.96 -2.07 13.23
CA ASN A 39 -1.58 -3.27 13.79
C ASN A 39 -2.89 -3.54 13.06
N CYS A 40 -2.93 -4.59 12.24
CA CYS A 40 -4.15 -4.94 11.52
C CYS A 40 -5.22 -5.49 12.48
N VAL A 41 -6.34 -4.78 12.59
CA VAL A 41 -7.48 -5.22 13.42
C VAL A 41 -8.20 -6.45 12.88
N HIS A 42 -7.87 -6.91 11.67
CA HIS A 42 -8.53 -8.04 11.04
C HIS A 42 -7.71 -9.33 10.99
N CYS A 43 -6.38 -9.25 10.93
CA CYS A 43 -5.51 -10.44 10.90
C CYS A 43 -4.43 -10.43 11.98
N GLY A 44 -4.30 -9.36 12.76
CA GLY A 44 -3.29 -9.24 13.81
C GLY A 44 -1.87 -8.93 13.33
N TYR A 45 -1.66 -8.67 12.03
CA TYR A 45 -0.33 -8.32 11.50
C TYR A 45 0.20 -7.04 12.15
N LEU A 46 1.43 -7.13 12.69
CA LEU A 46 2.12 -6.03 13.37
C LEU A 46 3.37 -5.63 12.57
N ALA A 47 3.57 -4.33 12.37
CA ALA A 47 4.76 -3.79 11.72
C ALA A 47 4.94 -2.30 12.03
N HIS A 48 6.05 -1.73 11.56
CA HIS A 48 6.13 -0.28 11.34
C HIS A 48 5.19 0.13 10.20
N ALA A 49 4.56 1.30 10.35
CA ALA A 49 3.62 1.84 9.37
C ALA A 49 4.26 2.09 8.00
N ASP A 50 5.51 2.56 7.99
CA ASP A 50 6.23 2.84 6.74
C ASP A 50 6.69 1.56 6.05
N HIS A 51 7.05 0.51 6.81
CA HIS A 51 7.32 -0.82 6.26
C HIS A 51 6.08 -1.39 5.57
N ASN A 52 4.92 -1.34 6.24
CA ASN A 52 3.65 -1.75 5.61
C ASN A 52 3.31 -0.89 4.38
N ALA A 53 3.55 0.41 4.44
CA ALA A 53 3.33 1.29 3.29
C ALA A 53 4.24 0.96 2.09
N ALA A 54 5.50 0.57 2.33
CA ALA A 54 6.43 0.15 1.28
C ALA A 54 5.92 -1.11 0.55
N HIS A 55 5.47 -2.14 1.28
CA HIS A 55 4.83 -3.33 0.69
C HIS A 55 3.61 -2.97 -0.16
N ASN A 56 2.81 -2.01 0.31
CA ASN A 56 1.66 -1.54 -0.47
C ASN A 56 2.09 -0.81 -1.74
N LEU A 57 3.16 -0.02 -1.72
CA LEU A 57 3.68 0.64 -2.92
C LEU A 57 4.25 -0.37 -3.92
N GLU A 58 4.97 -1.39 -3.43
CA GLU A 58 5.45 -2.50 -4.25
C GLU A 58 4.28 -3.24 -4.92
N LEU A 59 3.24 -3.59 -4.16
CA LEU A 59 2.02 -4.20 -4.68
C LEU A 59 1.38 -3.35 -5.79
N LEU A 60 1.29 -2.03 -5.59
CA LEU A 60 0.73 -1.13 -6.60
C LEU A 60 1.61 -1.08 -7.86
N GLY A 61 2.93 -1.13 -7.69
CA GLY A 61 3.90 -1.20 -8.78
C GLY A 61 3.72 -2.47 -9.62
N VAL A 62 3.73 -3.63 -8.96
CA VAL A 62 3.56 -4.95 -9.61
C VAL A 62 2.20 -5.08 -10.29
N ALA A 63 1.14 -4.57 -9.67
CA ALA A 63 -0.21 -4.60 -10.24
C ALA A 63 -0.45 -3.52 -11.31
N GLY A 64 0.52 -2.65 -11.61
CA GLY A 64 0.39 -1.60 -12.61
C GLY A 64 -0.64 -0.51 -12.26
N VAL A 65 -1.04 -0.42 -11.00
CA VAL A 65 -2.08 0.52 -10.52
C VAL A 65 -1.44 1.78 -9.96
N TYR A 66 -2.09 2.92 -10.13
CA TYR A 66 -1.58 4.21 -9.63
C TYR A 66 -1.96 4.50 -8.18
N GLY A 67 -2.89 3.74 -7.59
CA GLY A 67 -3.32 3.92 -6.21
C GLY A 67 -4.25 2.81 -5.73
N LEU A 68 -4.41 2.72 -4.39
CA LEU A 68 -5.23 1.67 -3.77
C LEU A 68 -6.71 1.72 -4.18
N ARG A 69 -7.25 2.88 -4.51
CA ARG A 69 -8.64 2.98 -4.99
C ARG A 69 -8.82 2.22 -6.31
N SER A 70 -7.88 2.37 -7.25
CA SER A 70 -7.87 1.66 -8.53
C SER A 70 -7.60 0.16 -8.35
N TYR A 71 -6.74 -0.20 -7.39
CA TYR A 71 -6.50 -1.60 -7.03
C TYR A 71 -7.78 -2.29 -6.52
N LEU A 72 -8.47 -1.66 -5.56
CA LEU A 72 -9.68 -2.20 -4.96
C LEU A 72 -10.87 -2.25 -5.93
N SER A 73 -10.99 -1.29 -6.85
CA SER A 73 -12.01 -1.35 -7.90
C SER A 73 -11.78 -2.49 -8.88
N SER A 74 -10.51 -2.85 -9.11
CA SER A 74 -10.15 -3.98 -9.98
C SER A 74 -10.49 -5.32 -9.31
N PHE A 75 -10.25 -5.45 -8.00
CA PHE A 75 -10.61 -6.65 -7.23
C PHE A 75 -12.12 -6.81 -6.97
N ARG A 76 -12.89 -5.71 -6.90
CA ARG A 76 -14.35 -5.77 -6.75
C ARG A 76 -15.08 -6.41 -7.94
N GLN A 77 -14.43 -6.58 -9.09
CA GLN A 77 -14.99 -7.24 -10.26
C GLN A 77 -14.85 -8.77 -10.24
N SER A 78 -14.22 -9.34 -9.20
CA SER A 78 -13.87 -10.78 -9.14
C SER A 78 -14.68 -11.58 -8.12
N PHE A 79 -15.60 -10.95 -7.40
CA PHE A 79 -16.56 -11.61 -6.51
C PHE A 79 -17.98 -11.30 -7.01
N GLY A 80 -18.40 -12.04 -8.03
CA GLY A 80 -19.81 -12.26 -8.39
C GLY A 80 -20.30 -13.56 -7.79
#